data_AF-A0A7J4R9W6-F1
#
_entry.id   AF-A0A7J4R9W6-F1
#
_cell.length_a   1.000
_cell.length_b   1.000
_cell.length_c   1.000
_cell.angle_alpha   90.00
_cell.angle_beta   90.00
_cell.angle_gamma   90.00
#
_symmetry.space_group_name_H-M   'P 1'
#
loop_
_entity.id
_entity.type
_entity.pdbx_description
1 polymer ?
#
loop_
_entity_poly.entity_id
_entity_poly.type
_entity_poly.pdbx_seq_one_letter_code
_entity_poly.pdbx_strand_id
1 'polypeptide(L)'
;MEIWIDAEKYGNHSHVSGHKVWEGQDPEVASVALDDFRGQEEAISLIGMVPWVMLRCSDWKMIPLENIVAAASNSGTKIAVSISEEIDVQGVAFALEHGVDAIVIPPEEMAPSLWLSAKMVAKEKISVKSEENVSDISVATVSSVTTAGLGERVCVDLTERLSDGEGIFVGSSSSCLCLVHGETVPSQYVPSRPFRINAGAVHSYVMMANGSTKYLSELSSGDQVAVYSGDGLTKIATIGRLKIERRPLLKVSMKSENFTGNVILQQAETVRLVTSSGTAISVTELSSGDEITVLNEKGMRHIGMSVQGEVTEK
;
A
#
# COMPACT_ATOMS: atom_id res chain seq x y z
N MET A 1 14.90 -15.07 8.20
CA MET A 1 15.15 -14.15 9.32
C MET A 1 16.43 -14.59 10.02
N GLU A 2 17.37 -13.67 10.21
CA GLU A 2 18.61 -13.85 10.95
C GLU A 2 18.37 -13.73 12.47
N ILE A 3 19.26 -14.31 13.26
CA ILE A 3 19.28 -14.16 14.72
C ILE A 3 20.63 -13.53 15.08
N TRP A 4 20.58 -12.36 15.71
CA TRP A 4 21.73 -11.60 16.18
C TRP A 4 21.79 -11.60 17.71
N ILE A 5 22.99 -11.44 18.27
CA ILE A 5 23.24 -11.42 19.71
C ILE A 5 23.46 -9.99 20.18
N ASP A 6 22.69 -9.53 21.17
CA ASP A 6 22.79 -8.17 21.72
C ASP A 6 23.90 -8.07 22.79
N ALA A 7 25.16 -7.93 22.35
CA ALA A 7 26.29 -7.78 23.26
C ALA A 7 26.40 -6.35 23.85
N GLU A 8 25.83 -5.34 23.18
CA GLU A 8 25.74 -3.98 23.70
C GLU A 8 24.98 -3.94 25.04
N LYS A 9 23.82 -4.59 25.10
CA LYS A 9 22.95 -4.55 26.29
C LYS A 9 23.34 -5.59 27.35
N TYR A 10 23.85 -6.75 26.93
CA TYR A 10 24.06 -7.90 27.82
C TYR A 10 25.55 -8.28 28.00
N GLY A 11 26.47 -7.60 27.32
CA GLY A 11 27.91 -7.89 27.38
C GLY A 11 28.34 -9.07 26.51
N ASN A 12 29.66 -9.25 26.38
CA ASN A 12 30.24 -10.36 25.61
C ASN A 12 30.21 -11.65 26.43
N HIS A 13 29.26 -12.52 26.10
CA HIS A 13 29.17 -13.90 26.59
C HIS A 13 29.62 -14.86 25.48
N SER A 14 30.03 -16.08 25.86
CA SER A 14 30.61 -17.13 25.01
C SER A 14 30.16 -17.06 23.54
N HIS A 15 31.10 -16.92 22.59
CA HIS A 15 30.79 -16.90 21.16
C HIS A 15 29.92 -18.10 20.76
N VAL A 16 28.63 -17.86 20.50
CA VAL A 16 27.79 -18.84 19.81
C VAL A 16 28.20 -18.77 18.34
N SER A 17 28.95 -19.77 17.89
CA SER A 17 29.49 -19.81 16.53
C SER A 17 28.35 -19.74 15.49
N GLY A 18 28.37 -18.72 14.63
CA GLY A 18 27.47 -18.62 13.46
C GLY A 18 26.39 -17.54 13.51
N HIS A 19 26.30 -16.74 14.58
CA HIS A 19 25.37 -15.60 14.69
C HIS A 19 26.11 -14.26 14.68
N LYS A 20 25.52 -13.22 14.07
CA LYS A 20 26.07 -11.85 14.12
C LYS A 20 25.97 -11.32 15.55
N VAL A 21 27.01 -10.65 16.02
CA VAL A 21 27.05 -10.01 17.34
C VAL A 21 26.89 -8.51 17.15
N TRP A 22 25.90 -7.92 17.82
CA TRP A 22 25.67 -6.48 17.85
C TRP A 22 26.40 -5.88 19.06
N GLU A 23 27.48 -5.14 18.80
CA GLU A 23 28.31 -4.49 19.81
C GLU A 23 27.92 -3.00 20.05
N GLY A 24 26.84 -2.54 19.42
CA GLY A 24 26.32 -1.16 19.54
C GLY A 24 26.64 -0.26 18.35
N GLN A 25 27.58 -0.64 17.49
CA GLN A 25 27.98 0.15 16.32
C GLN A 25 28.36 -0.78 15.16
N ASP A 26 27.90 -0.43 13.95
CA ASP A 26 28.28 -1.06 12.69
C ASP A 26 28.07 -0.03 11.57
N PRO A 27 29.04 0.22 10.68
CA PRO A 27 28.91 1.23 9.62
C PRO A 27 27.75 0.96 8.64
N GLU A 28 27.23 -0.27 8.59
CA GLU A 28 26.10 -0.65 7.74
C GLU A 28 24.74 -0.61 8.47
N VAL A 29 24.73 -0.32 9.78
CA VAL A 29 23.53 -0.40 10.61
C VAL A 29 23.27 0.94 11.31
N ALA A 30 22.14 1.58 10.99
CA ALA A 30 21.63 2.70 11.75
C ALA A 30 20.76 2.19 12.91
N SER A 31 21.07 2.56 14.15
CA SER A 31 20.25 2.19 15.32
C SER A 31 19.27 3.31 15.67
N VAL A 32 17.99 2.97 15.81
CA VAL A 32 16.90 3.92 16.09
C VAL A 32 16.10 3.44 17.29
N ALA A 33 15.82 4.36 18.23
CA ALA A 33 14.91 4.12 19.34
C ALA A 33 13.47 4.37 18.90
N LEU A 34 12.61 3.36 19.04
CA LEU A 34 11.20 3.37 18.62
C LEU A 34 10.30 3.52 19.84
N ASP A 35 10.42 4.66 20.52
CA ASP A 35 9.64 4.96 21.74
C ASP A 35 8.40 5.83 21.43
N ASP A 36 8.44 6.61 20.34
CA ASP A 36 7.36 7.51 19.91
C ASP A 36 7.28 7.66 18.37
N PHE A 37 6.40 8.56 17.91
CA PHE A 37 6.20 8.81 16.48
C PHE A 37 7.44 9.38 15.77
N ARG A 38 8.33 10.07 16.49
CA ARG A 38 9.54 10.66 15.91
C ARG A 38 10.57 9.59 15.60
N GLY A 39 10.70 8.60 16.48
CA GLY A 39 11.53 7.42 16.22
C GLY A 39 11.04 6.66 14.97
N GLN A 40 9.72 6.60 14.76
CA GLN A 40 9.16 6.02 13.53
C GLN A 40 9.51 6.85 12.28
N GLU A 41 9.35 8.18 12.33
CA GLU A 41 9.71 9.06 11.21
C GLU A 41 11.22 8.98 10.88
N GLU A 42 12.07 8.94 11.91
CA GLU A 42 13.52 8.76 11.75
C GLU A 42 13.84 7.43 11.07
N ALA A 43 13.28 6.32 11.57
CA ALA A 43 13.48 5.00 10.96
C ALA A 43 13.05 4.99 9.49
N ILE A 44 11.88 5.56 9.17
CA ILE A 44 11.38 5.64 7.79
C ILE A 44 12.30 6.51 6.91
N SER A 45 12.85 7.60 7.45
CA SER A 45 13.74 8.49 6.68
C SER A 45 15.07 7.83 6.27
N LEU A 46 15.50 6.80 7.01
CA LEU A 46 16.74 6.05 6.75
C LEU A 46 16.56 4.93 5.73
N ILE A 47 15.31 4.55 5.45
CA ILE A 47 15.00 3.48 4.50
C ILE A 47 15.41 3.88 3.09
N GLY A 48 16.12 2.97 2.41
CA GLY A 48 16.76 3.21 1.11
C GLY A 48 18.10 3.96 1.21
N MET A 49 18.48 4.49 2.37
CA MET A 49 19.76 5.19 2.57
C MET A 49 20.83 4.29 3.20
N VAL A 50 20.44 3.33 4.04
CA VAL A 50 21.36 2.43 4.75
C VAL A 50 21.02 0.95 4.51
N PRO A 51 22.00 0.03 4.58
CA PRO A 51 21.74 -1.39 4.43
C PRO A 51 20.84 -1.97 5.51
N TRP A 52 21.00 -1.54 6.76
CA TRP A 52 20.23 -2.03 7.90
C TRP A 52 19.72 -0.89 8.79
N VAL A 53 18.49 -1.02 9.25
CA VAL A 53 17.94 -0.24 10.37
C VAL A 53 17.68 -1.19 11.53
N MET A 54 18.30 -0.92 12.68
CA MET A 54 18.14 -1.68 13.91
C MET A 54 17.26 -0.92 14.90
N LEU A 55 16.09 -1.47 15.19
CA LEU A 55 15.09 -0.86 16.07
C LEU A 55 15.28 -1.34 17.50
N ARG A 56 15.33 -0.40 18.45
CA ARG A 56 15.23 -0.67 19.88
C ARG A 56 13.92 -0.09 20.39
N CYS A 57 13.14 -0.89 21.09
CA CYS A 57 11.84 -0.46 21.60
C CYS A 57 11.82 -0.64 23.12
N SER A 58 11.51 0.43 23.86
CA SER A 58 11.31 0.32 25.31
C SER A 58 9.95 -0.27 25.68
N ASP A 59 8.93 -0.07 24.82
CA ASP A 59 7.58 -0.63 24.97
C ASP A 59 7.03 -1.19 23.65
N TRP A 60 6.87 -2.51 23.55
CA TRP A 60 6.53 -3.17 22.28
C TRP A 60 5.23 -2.64 21.64
N LYS A 61 5.32 -2.13 20.40
CA LYS A 61 4.16 -1.67 19.60
C LYS A 61 4.23 -2.23 18.18
N MET A 62 3.21 -3.00 17.80
CA MET A 62 3.13 -3.65 16.48
C MET A 62 2.97 -2.63 15.32
N ILE A 63 2.11 -1.62 15.46
CA ILE A 63 1.78 -0.69 14.36
C ILE A 63 3.02 0.08 13.85
N PRO A 64 3.87 0.69 14.70
CA PRO A 64 5.09 1.35 14.23
C PRO A 64 6.05 0.40 13.52
N LEU A 65 6.18 -0.84 13.99
CA LEU A 65 6.98 -1.86 13.30
C LEU A 65 6.40 -2.16 11.91
N GLU A 66 5.10 -2.42 11.80
CA GLU A 66 4.44 -2.73 10.54
C GLU A 66 4.64 -1.60 9.51
N ASN A 67 4.56 -0.34 9.94
CA ASN A 67 4.85 0.81 9.09
C ASN A 67 6.30 0.83 8.58
N ILE A 68 7.27 0.51 9.44
CA ILE A 68 8.69 0.48 9.08
C ILE A 68 8.99 -0.70 8.14
N VAL A 69 8.43 -1.88 8.41
CA VAL A 69 8.54 -3.07 7.55
C VAL A 69 7.90 -2.81 6.18
N ALA A 70 6.72 -2.19 6.14
CA ALA A 70 6.07 -1.78 4.90
C ALA A 70 6.94 -0.80 4.12
N ALA A 71 7.50 0.22 4.78
CA ALA A 71 8.39 1.20 4.16
C ALA A 71 9.67 0.56 3.60
N ALA A 72 10.23 -0.42 4.30
CA ALA A 72 11.44 -1.14 3.90
C ALA A 72 11.22 -2.07 2.71
N SER A 73 9.98 -2.51 2.48
CA SER A 73 9.59 -3.34 1.34
C SER A 73 10.10 -2.74 0.02
N ASN A 74 10.87 -3.52 -0.74
CA ASN A 74 11.50 -3.13 -2.02
C ASN A 74 12.52 -1.97 -1.97
N SER A 75 12.89 -1.47 -0.79
CA SER A 75 13.91 -0.42 -0.65
C SER A 75 15.35 -0.95 -0.71
N GLY A 76 15.54 -2.24 -0.43
CA GLY A 76 16.84 -2.87 -0.23
C GLY A 76 17.40 -2.73 1.20
N THR A 77 16.81 -1.87 2.04
CA THR A 77 17.13 -1.77 3.47
C THR A 77 16.48 -2.91 4.24
N LYS A 78 17.25 -3.56 5.11
CA LYS A 78 16.80 -4.64 5.99
C LYS A 78 16.51 -4.16 7.40
N ILE A 79 15.56 -4.80 8.07
CA ILE A 79 15.12 -4.43 9.42
C ILE A 79 15.59 -5.45 10.44
N ALA A 80 16.31 -4.98 11.45
CA ALA A 80 16.67 -5.73 12.65
C ALA A 80 15.91 -5.18 13.85
N VAL A 81 15.41 -6.03 14.75
CA VAL A 81 14.67 -5.58 15.94
C VAL A 81 15.21 -6.22 17.20
N SER A 82 15.50 -5.40 18.21
CA SER A 82 15.83 -5.87 19.54
C SER A 82 14.59 -6.35 20.29
N ILE A 83 14.60 -7.59 20.75
CA ILE A 83 13.53 -8.17 21.57
C ILE A 83 14.14 -8.86 22.80
N SER A 84 13.42 -8.79 23.92
CA SER A 84 13.82 -9.47 25.17
C SER A 84 12.80 -10.47 25.67
N GLU A 85 11.59 -10.50 25.11
CA GLU A 85 10.49 -11.36 25.55
C GLU A 85 10.08 -12.34 24.44
N GLU A 86 9.73 -13.56 24.84
CA GLU A 86 9.36 -14.63 23.91
C GLU A 86 8.06 -14.33 23.15
N ILE A 87 7.11 -13.64 23.81
CA ILE A 87 5.80 -13.32 23.24
C ILE A 87 5.88 -12.41 22.00
N ASP A 88 6.95 -11.64 21.88
CA ASP A 88 7.15 -10.70 20.77
C ASP A 88 7.70 -11.38 19.51
N VAL A 89 8.33 -12.56 19.64
CA VAL A 89 9.04 -13.24 18.54
C VAL A 89 8.14 -13.50 17.35
N GLN A 90 6.93 -14.04 17.58
CA GLN A 90 6.01 -14.33 16.48
C GLN A 90 5.47 -13.05 15.84
N GLY A 91 5.08 -12.06 16.64
CA GLY A 91 4.58 -10.78 16.12
C GLY A 91 5.61 -10.11 15.22
N VAL A 92 6.86 -10.03 15.68
CA VAL A 92 7.99 -9.45 14.93
C VAL A 92 8.31 -10.25 13.67
N ALA A 93 8.35 -11.56 13.79
CA ALA A 93 8.77 -12.42 12.71
C ALA A 93 7.72 -12.58 11.60
N PHE A 94 6.46 -12.26 11.87
CA PHE A 94 5.36 -12.32 10.90
C PHE A 94 4.62 -10.98 10.75
N ALA A 95 5.19 -9.85 11.16
CA ALA A 95 4.59 -8.54 10.94
C ALA A 95 4.29 -8.34 9.45
N LEU A 96 3.02 -8.09 9.11
CA LEU A 96 2.53 -8.06 7.73
C LEU A 96 2.81 -9.32 6.89
N GLU A 97 2.81 -10.50 7.52
CA GLU A 97 3.13 -11.81 6.92
C GLU A 97 4.56 -11.94 6.36
N HIS A 98 5.34 -10.85 6.41
CA HIS A 98 6.73 -10.76 5.98
C HIS A 98 7.70 -10.77 7.15
N GLY A 99 7.36 -10.05 8.21
CA GLY A 99 8.17 -9.78 9.40
C GLY A 99 9.54 -9.18 9.12
N VAL A 100 10.35 -9.10 10.17
CA VAL A 100 11.68 -8.50 10.10
C VAL A 100 12.73 -9.43 9.49
N ASP A 101 13.83 -8.84 9.03
CA ASP A 101 14.97 -9.56 8.48
C ASP A 101 15.84 -10.19 9.57
N ALA A 102 15.95 -9.54 10.73
CA ALA A 102 16.69 -10.06 11.88
C ALA A 102 16.03 -9.74 13.21
N ILE A 103 16.19 -10.63 14.19
CA ILE A 103 15.92 -10.35 15.59
C ILE A 103 17.23 -10.30 16.37
N VAL A 104 17.37 -9.31 17.25
CA VAL A 104 18.53 -9.09 18.10
C VAL A 104 18.13 -9.46 19.52
N ILE A 105 18.68 -10.56 20.04
CA ILE A 105 18.23 -11.17 21.31
C ILE A 105 19.38 -11.30 22.32
N PRO A 106 19.08 -11.42 23.62
CA PRO A 106 20.10 -11.71 24.64
C PRO A 106 20.89 -12.98 24.32
N PRO A 107 22.11 -13.16 24.86
CA PRO A 107 22.87 -14.40 24.72
C PRO A 107 22.07 -15.66 25.10
N GLU A 108 22.31 -16.78 24.40
CA GLU A 108 21.53 -18.04 24.56
C GLU A 108 21.52 -18.57 26.00
N GLU A 109 22.63 -18.39 26.71
CA GLU A 109 22.77 -18.77 28.12
C GLU A 109 21.80 -18.00 29.04
N MET A 110 21.44 -16.77 28.68
CA MET A 110 20.56 -15.90 29.48
C MET A 110 19.08 -16.08 29.13
N ALA A 111 18.76 -16.50 27.90
CA ALA A 111 17.39 -16.56 27.40
C ALA A 111 17.13 -17.82 26.53
N PRO A 112 17.31 -19.05 27.06
CA PRO A 112 17.23 -20.27 26.26
C PRO A 112 15.86 -20.51 25.62
N SER A 113 14.75 -20.11 26.27
CA SER A 113 13.40 -20.23 25.70
C SER A 113 13.20 -19.31 24.49
N LEU A 114 13.67 -18.06 24.59
CA LEU A 114 13.63 -17.08 23.51
C LEU A 114 14.42 -17.58 22.28
N TRP A 115 15.58 -18.22 22.50
CA TRP A 115 16.37 -18.83 21.44
C TRP A 115 15.68 -20.01 20.77
N LEU A 116 14.99 -20.84 21.54
CA LEU A 116 14.21 -21.95 21.00
C LEU A 116 13.12 -21.42 20.06
N SER A 117 12.36 -20.41 20.52
CA SER A 117 11.27 -19.79 19.76
C SER A 117 11.79 -19.06 18.52
N ALA A 118 12.89 -18.31 18.64
CA ALA A 118 13.60 -17.69 17.52
C ALA A 118 14.02 -18.70 16.45
N LYS A 119 14.64 -19.83 16.86
CA LYS A 119 15.09 -20.90 15.94
C LYS A 119 13.91 -21.61 15.25
N MET A 120 12.79 -21.80 15.94
CA MET A 120 11.58 -22.40 15.35
C MET A 120 11.02 -21.50 14.24
N VAL A 121 10.82 -20.22 14.54
CA VAL A 121 10.24 -19.27 13.58
C VAL A 121 11.18 -18.99 12.41
N ALA A 122 12.49 -18.91 12.64
CA ALA A 122 13.47 -18.74 11.57
C ALA A 122 13.44 -19.90 10.55
N LYS A 123 13.17 -21.14 11.00
CA LYS A 123 13.00 -22.31 10.11
C LYS A 123 11.71 -22.23 9.28
N GLU A 124 10.61 -21.81 9.88
CA GLU A 124 9.30 -21.68 9.23
C GLU A 124 9.32 -20.65 8.09
N LYS A 125 10.06 -19.55 8.26
CA LYS A 125 10.25 -18.51 7.23
C LYS A 125 11.01 -18.97 5.98
N ILE A 126 11.89 -19.97 6.08
CA ILE A 126 12.70 -20.43 4.95
C ILE A 126 11.85 -21.17 3.89
N SER A 127 10.70 -21.72 4.29
CA SER A 127 9.76 -22.40 3.37
C SER A 127 8.93 -21.46 2.48
N VAL A 128 8.90 -20.15 2.78
CA VAL A 128 8.07 -19.17 2.07
C VAL A 128 8.99 -18.25 1.26
N LYS A 129 9.38 -18.67 0.06
CA LYS A 129 10.02 -17.77 -0.92
C LYS A 129 8.95 -17.23 -1.86
N SER A 130 8.91 -15.91 -1.96
CA SER A 130 7.87 -15.12 -2.60
C SER A 130 8.14 -14.80 -4.06
N GLU A 131 7.06 -14.68 -4.84
CA GLU A 131 7.02 -14.15 -6.20
C GLU A 131 6.90 -12.61 -6.15
N GLU A 132 7.59 -11.91 -7.05
CA GLU A 132 7.52 -10.45 -7.17
C GLU A 132 6.11 -10.00 -7.61
N ASN A 133 5.52 -9.05 -6.89
CA ASN A 133 4.19 -8.51 -7.20
C ASN A 133 4.31 -7.44 -8.29
N VAL A 134 4.04 -7.84 -9.54
CA VAL A 134 3.86 -6.90 -10.66
C VAL A 134 2.40 -6.45 -10.68
N SER A 135 2.17 -5.13 -10.67
CA SER A 135 0.85 -4.53 -10.86
C SER A 135 0.55 -4.47 -12.36
N ASP A 136 -0.50 -5.18 -12.78
CA ASP A 136 -0.85 -5.34 -14.19
C ASP A 136 -2.15 -4.61 -14.53
N ILE A 137 -2.08 -3.72 -15.52
CA ILE A 137 -3.27 -3.16 -16.17
C ILE A 137 -3.93 -4.28 -16.97
N SER A 138 -5.22 -4.47 -16.73
CA SER A 138 -5.99 -5.54 -17.36
C SER A 138 -7.46 -5.13 -17.49
N VAL A 139 -8.30 -6.09 -17.89
CA VAL A 139 -9.71 -5.87 -18.16
C VAL A 139 -10.57 -6.61 -17.14
N ALA A 140 -11.60 -5.96 -16.65
CA ALA A 140 -12.65 -6.55 -15.83
C ALA A 140 -14.01 -6.42 -16.51
N THR A 141 -14.85 -7.44 -16.34
CA THR A 141 -16.24 -7.42 -16.81
C THR A 141 -17.13 -6.89 -15.70
N VAL A 142 -17.95 -5.88 -16.02
CA VAL A 142 -18.99 -5.37 -15.14
C VAL A 142 -20.01 -6.48 -14.89
N SER A 143 -20.21 -6.81 -13.62
CA SER A 143 -21.19 -7.81 -13.20
C SER A 143 -22.55 -7.17 -12.91
N SER A 144 -22.58 -5.99 -12.28
CA SER A 144 -23.81 -5.26 -11.99
C SER A 144 -23.54 -3.77 -11.73
N VAL A 145 -24.55 -2.95 -12.01
CA VAL A 145 -24.59 -1.53 -11.64
C VAL A 145 -25.86 -1.31 -10.81
N THR A 146 -25.70 -0.86 -9.57
CA THR A 146 -26.81 -0.67 -8.64
C THR A 146 -26.73 0.69 -7.95
N THR A 147 -27.86 1.22 -7.49
CA THR A 147 -27.88 2.47 -6.72
C THR A 147 -27.22 2.25 -5.35
N ALA A 148 -26.31 3.15 -4.97
CA ALA A 148 -25.62 3.16 -3.67
C ALA A 148 -26.13 4.24 -2.71
N GLY A 149 -27.23 4.91 -3.06
CA GLY A 149 -27.87 5.93 -2.25
C GLY A 149 -27.18 7.29 -2.33
N LEU A 150 -27.43 8.14 -1.33
CA LEU A 150 -26.82 9.47 -1.21
C LEU A 150 -25.57 9.39 -0.35
N GLY A 151 -24.42 9.80 -0.88
CA GLY A 151 -23.14 9.76 -0.14
C GLY A 151 -22.20 10.87 -0.57
N GLU A 152 -21.06 10.96 0.11
CA GLU A 152 -20.00 11.93 -0.21
C GLU A 152 -19.08 11.36 -1.29
N ARG A 153 -18.79 12.19 -2.29
CA ARG A 153 -17.80 11.91 -3.33
C ARG A 153 -16.69 12.94 -3.31
N VAL A 154 -15.57 12.60 -3.93
CA VAL A 154 -14.44 13.50 -4.15
C VAL A 154 -14.27 13.77 -5.65
N CYS A 155 -14.21 15.05 -6.04
CA CYS A 155 -13.58 15.50 -7.30
C CYS A 155 -12.11 15.77 -7.01
N VAL A 156 -11.23 15.25 -7.86
CA VAL A 156 -9.81 15.63 -7.87
C VAL A 156 -9.59 16.62 -9.02
N ASP A 157 -9.19 17.84 -8.70
CA ASP A 157 -8.73 18.83 -9.68
C ASP A 157 -7.21 18.88 -9.67
N LEU A 158 -6.61 18.54 -10.81
CA LEU A 158 -5.18 18.56 -11.04
C LEU A 158 -4.70 19.95 -11.45
N THR A 159 -3.40 20.20 -11.26
CA THR A 159 -2.73 21.41 -11.75
C THR A 159 -2.47 21.40 -13.26
N GLU A 160 -2.73 20.28 -13.91
CA GLU A 160 -2.49 20.06 -15.34
C GLU A 160 -3.73 19.49 -16.04
N ARG A 161 -3.74 19.57 -17.38
CA ARG A 161 -4.81 19.00 -18.19
C ARG A 161 -4.54 17.53 -18.54
N LEU A 162 -5.63 16.79 -18.59
CA LEU A 162 -5.79 15.43 -19.04
C LEU A 162 -6.16 15.42 -20.53
N SER A 163 -5.67 14.40 -21.20
CA SER A 163 -6.06 14.03 -22.56
C SER A 163 -7.27 13.08 -22.53
N ASP A 164 -7.91 12.87 -23.67
CA ASP A 164 -8.94 11.83 -23.79
C ASP A 164 -8.33 10.45 -23.51
N GLY A 165 -9.07 9.60 -22.80
CA GLY A 165 -8.58 8.31 -22.32
C GLY A 165 -7.71 8.38 -21.04
N GLU A 166 -7.28 9.56 -20.59
CA GLU A 166 -6.50 9.70 -19.35
C GLU A 166 -7.39 9.79 -18.10
N GLY A 167 -6.90 9.24 -17.00
CA GLY A 167 -7.61 9.19 -15.73
C GLY A 167 -6.73 8.79 -14.55
N ILE A 168 -7.36 8.45 -13.44
CA ILE A 168 -6.70 7.90 -12.25
C ILE A 168 -7.37 6.59 -11.84
N PHE A 169 -6.58 5.66 -11.30
CA PHE A 169 -7.09 4.39 -10.79
C PHE A 169 -7.75 4.57 -9.43
N VAL A 170 -9.02 4.19 -9.30
CA VAL A 170 -9.83 4.31 -8.08
C VAL A 170 -10.70 3.07 -7.86
N GLY A 171 -10.80 2.56 -6.63
CA GLY A 171 -11.62 1.39 -6.31
C GLY A 171 -11.99 1.33 -4.84
N SER A 172 -13.06 0.62 -4.48
CA SER A 172 -13.40 0.37 -3.07
C SER A 172 -12.45 -0.62 -2.39
N SER A 173 -11.71 -1.40 -3.19
CA SER A 173 -10.66 -2.28 -2.70
C SER A 173 -9.33 -1.87 -3.31
N SER A 174 -8.27 -1.98 -2.53
CA SER A 174 -6.92 -1.66 -3.00
C SER A 174 -6.37 -2.71 -3.98
N SER A 175 -6.94 -3.92 -3.99
CA SER A 175 -6.56 -5.02 -4.90
C SER A 175 -7.07 -4.88 -6.34
N CYS A 176 -8.10 -4.06 -6.55
CA CYS A 176 -8.69 -3.79 -7.86
C CYS A 176 -9.17 -2.34 -7.94
N LEU A 177 -8.49 -1.55 -8.76
CA LEU A 177 -8.82 -0.16 -9.02
C LEU A 177 -9.32 0.01 -10.46
N CYS A 178 -10.37 0.80 -10.68
CA CYS A 178 -10.89 1.12 -12.00
C CYS A 178 -10.28 2.41 -12.53
N LEU A 179 -10.00 2.48 -13.84
CA LEU A 179 -9.54 3.71 -14.45
C LEU A 179 -10.70 4.71 -14.62
N VAL A 180 -10.79 5.68 -13.71
CA VAL A 180 -11.80 6.75 -13.76
C VAL A 180 -11.30 7.87 -14.65
N HIS A 181 -12.02 8.09 -15.75
CA HIS A 181 -11.65 9.00 -16.81
C HIS A 181 -11.82 10.48 -16.41
N GLY A 182 -10.94 11.34 -16.92
CA GLY A 182 -11.03 12.79 -16.76
C GLY A 182 -12.28 13.39 -17.41
N GLU A 183 -12.72 14.55 -16.92
CA GLU A 183 -13.86 15.30 -17.48
C GLU A 183 -13.44 16.03 -18.78
N THR A 184 -12.90 15.30 -19.76
CA THR A 184 -12.41 15.82 -21.05
C THR A 184 -13.49 15.75 -22.14
N VAL A 185 -14.35 14.72 -22.10
CA VAL A 185 -15.45 14.53 -23.05
C VAL A 185 -16.59 15.52 -22.76
N PRO A 186 -16.94 16.40 -23.72
CA PRO A 186 -17.99 17.39 -23.54
C PRO A 186 -19.36 16.72 -23.34
N SER A 187 -20.21 17.29 -22.49
CA SER A 187 -21.63 16.91 -22.43
C SER A 187 -22.50 17.95 -23.11
N GLN A 188 -23.75 17.60 -23.41
CA GLN A 188 -24.72 18.54 -23.98
C GLN A 188 -25.09 19.67 -23.01
N TYR A 189 -24.84 19.49 -21.71
CA TYR A 189 -25.35 20.35 -20.65
C TYR A 189 -24.27 21.18 -19.94
N VAL A 190 -23.00 20.74 -19.96
CA VAL A 190 -21.92 21.34 -19.18
C VAL A 190 -20.60 21.29 -19.99
N PRO A 191 -19.81 22.39 -20.01
CA PRO A 191 -18.48 22.37 -20.62
C PRO A 191 -17.55 21.42 -19.87
N SER A 192 -16.62 20.80 -20.61
CA SER A 192 -15.61 19.91 -20.04
C SER A 192 -14.63 20.68 -19.16
N ARG A 193 -14.08 19.99 -18.17
CA ARG A 193 -13.04 20.48 -17.26
C ARG A 193 -11.90 19.49 -17.36
N PRO A 194 -11.03 19.59 -18.37
CA PRO A 194 -10.02 18.56 -18.63
C PRO A 194 -8.94 18.47 -17.55
N PHE A 195 -9.03 19.18 -16.44
CA PHE A 195 -8.16 19.03 -15.27
C PHE A 195 -8.85 18.30 -14.11
N ARG A 196 -10.12 17.89 -14.26
CA ARG A 196 -10.96 17.32 -13.20
C ARG A 196 -11.20 15.83 -13.44
N ILE A 197 -11.12 15.05 -12.36
CA ILE A 197 -11.66 13.70 -12.30
C ILE A 197 -12.75 13.64 -11.23
N ASN A 198 -13.91 13.05 -11.57
CA ASN A 198 -14.97 12.74 -10.61
C ASN A 198 -14.67 11.38 -9.95
N ALA A 199 -13.65 11.35 -9.10
CA ALA A 199 -12.91 10.16 -8.69
C ALA A 199 -13.75 9.05 -8.05
N GLY A 200 -14.58 9.36 -7.06
CA GLY A 200 -15.42 8.35 -6.40
C GLY A 200 -15.84 8.72 -4.98
N ALA A 201 -16.40 7.76 -4.26
CA ALA A 201 -16.80 7.92 -2.86
C ALA A 201 -15.58 8.08 -1.94
N VAL A 202 -15.74 8.81 -0.83
CA VAL A 202 -14.65 9.19 0.09
C VAL A 202 -13.78 8.03 0.61
N HIS A 203 -14.35 6.83 0.76
CA HIS A 203 -13.63 5.63 1.22
C HIS A 203 -12.86 4.89 0.11
N SER A 204 -12.98 5.33 -1.15
CA SER A 204 -12.32 4.62 -2.26
C SER A 204 -10.82 4.85 -2.18
N TYR A 205 -10.03 3.84 -2.50
CA TYR A 205 -8.60 3.96 -2.70
C TYR A 205 -8.30 4.63 -4.04
N VAL A 206 -7.18 5.36 -4.11
CA VAL A 206 -6.60 5.92 -5.34
C VAL A 206 -5.14 5.52 -5.46
N MET A 207 -4.66 5.29 -6.69
CA MET A 207 -3.24 5.06 -6.98
C MET A 207 -2.42 6.37 -6.97
N MET A 208 -1.40 6.40 -6.13
CA MET A 208 -0.50 7.55 -5.94
C MET A 208 0.70 7.49 -6.89
N ALA A 209 1.41 8.61 -7.05
CA ALA A 209 2.56 8.72 -7.94
C ALA A 209 3.73 7.77 -7.59
N ASN A 210 3.89 7.43 -6.31
CA ASN A 210 4.93 6.54 -5.80
C ASN A 210 4.52 5.04 -5.85
N GLY A 211 3.40 4.70 -6.48
CA GLY A 211 2.87 3.33 -6.50
C GLY A 211 2.19 2.89 -5.21
N SER A 212 2.03 3.78 -4.21
CA SER A 212 1.20 3.54 -3.04
C SER A 212 -0.29 3.77 -3.37
N THR A 213 -1.20 3.31 -2.52
CA THR A 213 -2.60 3.76 -2.52
C THR A 213 -2.88 4.70 -1.36
N LYS A 214 -3.93 5.50 -1.43
CA LYS A 214 -4.49 6.28 -0.31
C LYS A 214 -6.01 6.28 -0.39
N TYR A 215 -6.71 6.53 0.71
CA TYR A 215 -8.14 6.85 0.59
C TYR A 215 -8.33 8.23 -0.05
N LEU A 216 -9.38 8.38 -0.85
CA LEU A 216 -9.76 9.67 -1.43
C LEU A 216 -10.00 10.75 -0.36
N SER A 217 -10.45 10.36 0.84
CA SER A 217 -10.62 11.26 1.99
C SER A 217 -9.31 11.78 2.60
N GLU A 218 -8.18 11.10 2.36
CA GLU A 218 -6.87 11.44 2.93
C GLU A 218 -6.03 12.32 1.99
N LEU A 219 -6.47 12.48 0.75
CA LEU A 219 -5.78 13.33 -0.21
C LEU A 219 -5.73 14.77 0.27
N SER A 220 -4.63 15.44 -0.03
CA SER A 220 -4.44 16.87 0.20
C SER A 220 -4.02 17.61 -1.07
N SER A 221 -4.26 18.92 -1.11
CA SER A 221 -3.65 19.76 -2.14
C SER A 221 -2.13 19.67 -2.03
N GLY A 222 -1.44 19.52 -3.16
CA GLY A 222 -0.01 19.25 -3.22
C GLY A 222 0.37 17.76 -3.29
N ASP A 223 -0.53 16.84 -2.96
CA ASP A 223 -0.29 15.41 -3.19
C ASP A 223 -0.12 15.13 -4.69
N GLN A 224 0.67 14.10 -5.01
CA GLN A 224 0.94 13.69 -6.38
C GLN A 224 0.28 12.33 -6.69
N VAL A 225 -0.50 12.29 -7.77
CA VAL A 225 -1.18 11.07 -8.24
C VAL A 225 -0.61 10.63 -9.58
N ALA A 226 -0.69 9.32 -9.82
CA ALA A 226 -0.31 8.73 -11.08
C ALA A 226 -1.49 8.79 -12.05
N VAL A 227 -1.28 9.41 -13.22
CA VAL A 227 -2.27 9.52 -14.30
C VAL A 227 -1.99 8.43 -15.33
N TYR A 228 -3.01 7.66 -15.68
CA TYR A 228 -2.91 6.52 -16.58
C TYR A 228 -3.83 6.69 -17.79
N SER A 229 -3.47 6.02 -18.88
CA SER A 229 -4.37 5.66 -19.98
C SER A 229 -4.50 4.14 -20.04
N GLY A 230 -5.24 3.62 -21.02
CA GLY A 230 -5.30 2.17 -21.28
C GLY A 230 -3.93 1.54 -21.61
N ASP A 231 -2.95 2.35 -22.04
CA ASP A 231 -1.61 1.89 -22.43
C ASP A 231 -0.59 1.88 -21.28
N GLY A 232 -0.93 2.44 -20.11
CA GLY A 232 0.00 2.56 -19.00
C GLY A 232 0.03 3.91 -18.31
N LEU A 233 1.08 4.09 -17.50
CA LEU A 233 1.37 5.35 -16.82
C LEU A 233 1.70 6.41 -17.88
N THR A 234 0.98 7.54 -17.84
CA THR A 234 1.18 8.65 -18.78
C THR A 234 1.99 9.78 -18.17
N LYS A 235 1.68 10.16 -16.92
CA LYS A 235 2.35 11.24 -16.19
C LYS A 235 2.04 11.21 -14.70
N ILE A 236 2.80 11.98 -13.94
CA ILE A 236 2.52 12.31 -12.54
C ILE A 236 1.94 13.72 -12.50
N ALA A 237 0.80 13.90 -11.84
CA ALA A 237 0.15 15.19 -11.72
C ALA A 237 -0.06 15.59 -10.26
N THR A 238 0.07 16.89 -9.98
CA THR A 238 -0.16 17.45 -8.65
C THR A 238 -1.63 17.80 -8.46
N ILE A 239 -2.18 17.47 -7.30
CA ILE A 239 -3.54 17.86 -6.92
C ILE A 239 -3.55 19.35 -6.57
N GLY A 240 -4.30 20.14 -7.34
CA GLY A 240 -4.54 21.55 -7.05
C GLY A 240 -5.66 21.73 -6.02
N ARG A 241 -6.78 21.03 -6.21
CA ARG A 241 -7.96 21.14 -5.32
C ARG A 241 -8.72 19.83 -5.22
N LEU A 242 -9.25 19.56 -4.04
CA LEU A 242 -10.23 18.50 -3.80
C LEU A 242 -11.59 19.15 -3.52
N LYS A 243 -12.64 18.65 -4.16
CA LYS A 243 -14.01 19.09 -3.88
C LYS A 243 -14.83 17.91 -3.40
N ILE A 244 -15.25 17.96 -2.13
CA ILE A 244 -16.09 16.96 -1.49
C ILE A 244 -17.54 17.47 -1.51
N GLU A 245 -18.47 16.65 -2.02
CA GLU A 245 -19.90 16.99 -2.03
C GLU A 245 -20.78 15.75 -1.95
N ARG A 246 -22.00 15.91 -1.42
CA ARG A 246 -23.00 14.84 -1.37
C ARG A 246 -23.77 14.72 -2.68
N ARG A 247 -23.81 13.53 -3.27
CA ARG A 247 -24.48 13.22 -4.54
C ARG A 247 -25.08 11.81 -4.52
N PRO A 248 -26.09 11.53 -5.34
CA PRO A 248 -26.51 10.16 -5.62
C PRO A 248 -25.35 9.36 -6.21
N LEU A 249 -25.16 8.14 -5.74
CA LEU A 249 -24.06 7.26 -6.11
C LEU A 249 -24.55 5.97 -6.76
N LEU A 250 -23.75 5.41 -7.65
CA LEU A 250 -23.87 4.06 -8.20
C LEU A 250 -22.73 3.20 -7.69
N LYS A 251 -23.03 1.96 -7.32
CA LYS A 251 -22.05 0.90 -7.11
C LYS A 251 -21.91 0.12 -8.41
N VAL A 252 -20.71 0.16 -8.99
CA VAL A 252 -20.33 -0.66 -10.13
C VAL A 252 -19.54 -1.85 -9.59
N SER A 253 -20.09 -3.06 -9.72
CA SER A 253 -19.42 -4.30 -9.31
C SER A 253 -18.84 -4.98 -10.54
N MET A 254 -17.63 -5.51 -10.43
CA MET A 254 -16.91 -6.12 -11.55
C MET A 254 -16.15 -7.38 -11.12
N LYS A 255 -15.77 -8.18 -12.12
CA LYS A 255 -15.01 -9.41 -11.93
C LYS A 255 -13.99 -9.59 -13.06
N SER A 256 -12.87 -10.21 -12.75
CA SER A 256 -12.02 -10.89 -13.73
C SER A 256 -11.90 -12.36 -13.37
N GLU A 257 -11.03 -13.11 -14.06
CA GLU A 257 -10.74 -14.51 -13.74
C GLU A 257 -10.33 -14.71 -12.27
N ASN A 258 -9.62 -13.76 -11.66
CA ASN A 258 -8.96 -13.97 -10.36
C ASN A 258 -9.44 -13.04 -9.23
N PHE A 259 -10.32 -12.07 -9.51
CA PHE A 259 -10.78 -11.16 -8.47
C PHE A 259 -12.22 -10.68 -8.70
N THR A 260 -12.83 -10.21 -7.63
CA THR A 260 -14.08 -9.45 -7.65
C THR A 260 -13.87 -8.12 -6.94
N GLY A 261 -14.39 -7.04 -7.50
CA GLY A 261 -14.17 -5.68 -6.99
C GLY A 261 -15.39 -4.81 -7.21
N ASN A 262 -15.40 -3.63 -6.59
CA ASN A 262 -16.39 -2.62 -6.88
C ASN A 262 -15.79 -1.21 -6.79
N VAL A 263 -16.43 -0.25 -7.47
CA VAL A 263 -16.17 1.17 -7.31
C VAL A 263 -17.50 1.89 -7.10
N ILE A 264 -17.52 2.88 -6.21
CA ILE A 264 -18.71 3.70 -5.95
C ILE A 264 -18.47 5.09 -6.52
N LEU A 265 -19.29 5.45 -7.52
CA LEU A 265 -19.13 6.64 -8.34
C LEU A 265 -20.39 7.48 -8.32
N GLN A 266 -20.29 8.77 -8.61
CA GLN A 266 -21.46 9.63 -8.72
C GLN A 266 -22.35 9.18 -9.89
N GLN A 267 -23.66 9.15 -9.67
CA GLN A 267 -24.65 8.94 -10.73
C GLN A 267 -24.77 10.21 -11.59
N ALA A 268 -23.90 10.34 -12.60
CA ALA A 268 -23.94 11.43 -13.58
C ALA A 268 -23.25 11.03 -14.88
N GLU A 269 -23.71 11.58 -16.00
CA GLU A 269 -23.21 11.32 -17.36
C GLU A 269 -21.79 11.85 -17.61
N THR A 270 -21.30 12.72 -16.72
CA THR A 270 -19.94 13.27 -16.75
C THR A 270 -18.93 12.38 -16.03
N VAL A 271 -19.39 11.34 -15.34
CA VAL A 271 -18.55 10.38 -14.62
C VAL A 271 -18.39 9.17 -15.52
N ARG A 272 -17.14 8.88 -15.90
CA ARG A 272 -16.85 7.85 -16.90
C ARG A 272 -15.74 6.92 -16.44
N LEU A 273 -15.83 5.68 -16.91
CA LEU A 273 -14.77 4.69 -16.79
C LEU A 273 -14.12 4.50 -18.16
N VAL A 274 -12.83 4.17 -18.18
CA VAL A 274 -12.14 3.78 -19.42
C VAL A 274 -12.44 2.31 -19.72
N THR A 275 -12.92 2.03 -20.93
CA THR A 275 -13.22 0.68 -21.43
C THR A 275 -11.94 -0.06 -21.83
N SER A 276 -12.02 -1.37 -22.11
CA SER A 276 -10.90 -2.15 -22.68
C SER A 276 -10.39 -1.63 -24.02
N SER A 277 -11.20 -0.85 -24.75
CA SER A 277 -10.83 -0.19 -26.01
C SER A 277 -10.11 1.16 -25.85
N GLY A 278 -9.91 1.63 -24.61
CA GLY A 278 -9.34 2.95 -24.32
C GLY A 278 -10.33 4.11 -24.44
N THR A 279 -11.59 3.84 -24.82
CA THR A 279 -12.66 4.85 -24.89
C THR A 279 -13.35 5.03 -23.53
N ALA A 280 -14.02 6.16 -23.31
CA ALA A 280 -14.71 6.46 -22.06
C ALA A 280 -16.21 6.11 -22.15
N ILE A 281 -16.72 5.35 -21.18
CA ILE A 281 -18.15 5.01 -21.05
C ILE A 281 -18.75 5.68 -19.81
N SER A 282 -19.96 6.24 -19.94
CA SER A 282 -20.68 6.82 -18.81
C SER A 282 -21.11 5.76 -17.81
N VAL A 283 -20.94 6.02 -16.51
CA VAL A 283 -21.44 5.13 -15.45
C VAL A 283 -22.97 4.99 -15.45
N THR A 284 -23.69 5.94 -16.06
CA THR A 284 -25.15 5.88 -16.22
C THR A 284 -25.59 5.03 -17.41
N GLU A 285 -24.68 4.72 -18.33
CA GLU A 285 -24.92 3.88 -19.52
C GLU A 285 -24.33 2.47 -19.34
N LEU A 286 -23.47 2.31 -18.33
CA LEU A 286 -22.79 1.06 -18.01
C LEU A 286 -23.78 -0.05 -17.61
N SER A 287 -23.54 -1.24 -18.15
CA SER A 287 -24.38 -2.42 -18.00
C SER A 287 -23.56 -3.68 -17.72
N SER A 288 -24.23 -4.73 -17.25
CA SER A 288 -23.59 -6.05 -17.07
C SER A 288 -23.04 -6.55 -18.42
N GLY A 289 -21.80 -7.02 -18.44
CA GLY A 289 -21.09 -7.45 -19.64
C GLY A 289 -20.14 -6.42 -20.23
N ASP A 290 -20.24 -5.13 -19.84
CA ASP A 290 -19.29 -4.12 -20.31
C ASP A 290 -17.88 -4.40 -19.75
N GLU A 291 -16.87 -4.12 -20.57
CA GLU A 291 -15.46 -4.34 -20.24
C GLU A 291 -14.77 -3.02 -19.90
N ILE A 292 -14.16 -2.95 -18.72
CA ILE A 292 -13.50 -1.76 -18.20
C ILE A 292 -12.04 -2.05 -17.85
N THR A 293 -11.21 -1.01 -17.99
CA THR A 293 -9.79 -1.04 -17.63
C THR A 293 -9.64 -0.98 -16.12
N VAL A 294 -8.91 -1.93 -15.57
CA VAL A 294 -8.59 -2.03 -14.14
C VAL A 294 -7.09 -2.20 -13.92
N LEU A 295 -6.63 -1.78 -12.75
CA LEU A 295 -5.32 -2.11 -12.23
C LEU A 295 -5.53 -3.15 -11.13
N ASN A 296 -4.97 -4.34 -11.34
CA ASN A 296 -4.99 -5.38 -10.32
C ASN A 296 -3.63 -5.48 -9.69
N GLU A 297 -3.65 -5.71 -8.39
CA GLU A 297 -2.44 -5.97 -7.64
C GLU A 297 -2.56 -7.31 -6.94
N LYS A 298 -1.54 -8.14 -7.14
CA LYS A 298 -1.32 -9.29 -6.28
C LYS A 298 -0.68 -8.77 -4.99
N GLY A 299 -1.30 -9.03 -3.84
CA GLY A 299 -0.75 -8.66 -2.53
C GLY A 299 -1.70 -7.87 -1.62
N MET A 300 -1.24 -7.64 -0.40
CA MET A 300 -1.90 -6.84 0.65
C MET A 300 -1.43 -5.38 0.56
N ARG A 301 -2.25 -4.45 1.06
CA ARG A 301 -1.85 -3.05 1.25
C ARG A 301 -1.88 -2.70 2.74
N HIS A 302 -0.78 -2.18 3.28
CA HIS A 302 -0.70 -1.67 4.65
C HIS A 302 -0.44 -0.16 4.62
N ILE A 303 -1.41 0.64 5.07
CA ILE A 303 -1.40 2.11 4.97
C ILE A 303 -0.96 2.58 3.57
N GLY A 304 -1.56 1.97 2.55
CA GLY A 304 -1.29 2.32 1.16
C GLY A 304 -0.06 1.68 0.54
N MET A 305 0.86 1.10 1.30
CA MET A 305 2.07 0.46 0.74
C MET A 305 1.78 -0.96 0.28
N SER A 306 2.31 -1.36 -0.88
CA SER A 306 2.18 -2.74 -1.39
C SER A 306 3.08 -3.64 -0.55
N VAL A 307 2.48 -4.64 0.08
CA VAL A 307 3.15 -5.64 0.91
C VAL A 307 2.69 -7.01 0.45
N GLN A 308 3.60 -7.97 0.46
CA GLN A 308 3.24 -9.36 0.17
C GLN A 308 2.38 -9.93 1.32
N GLY A 309 1.21 -10.46 0.98
CA GLY A 309 0.27 -11.08 1.93
C GLY A 309 -1.14 -11.20 1.35
N GLU A 310 -2.04 -11.87 2.06
CA GLU A 310 -3.46 -12.01 1.66
C GLU A 310 -4.38 -11.16 2.54
N VAL A 311 -5.17 -10.27 1.92
CA VAL A 311 -6.26 -9.56 2.61
C VAL A 311 -7.57 -9.72 1.86
N THR A 312 -8.63 -10.03 2.60
CA THR A 312 -10.00 -10.05 2.08
C THR A 312 -10.76 -8.81 2.59
N GLU A 313 -11.00 -7.85 1.71
CA GLU A 313 -11.89 -6.70 1.95
C GLU A 313 -13.34 -7.10 1.54
N LYS A 314 -14.35 -6.75 2.36
CA LYS A 314 -15.78 -7.09 2.13
C LYS A 314 -16.65 -5.87 1.92
#